data_AF-A0A967B0G8-F1
#
_entry.id   AF-A0A967B0G8-F1
#
_cell.length_a   1.000
_cell.length_b   1.000
_cell.length_c   1.000
_cell.angle_alpha   90.00
_cell.angle_beta   90.00
_cell.angle_gamma   90.00
#
_symmetry.space_group_name_H-M   'P 1'
#
loop_
_entity.id
_entity.type
_entity.pdbx_description
1 polymer ?
#
loop_
_entity_poly.entity_id
_entity_poly.type
_entity_poly.pdbx_seq_one_letter_code
_entity_poly.pdbx_strand_id
1 'polypeptide(L)'
;MPNPLRRPDRPATPRRVFRQRGALITGWLLIAVLVLFVGLSVFADHNLGAALPLIAGAGIAWVVLVRPAVELAPDGVLLRNLVRDVLISWPAVSMLEERWNLKVVTPDDRAFGSWAVSAQRPKGRMAGSAAGGLGPRVLPTTSAPGAAGEVVAEHRAASAGAVASAIRAAKEDYERAVSSGGIPEQEARAVRRPAVAPLVVLALAVVLIAVWFLR
;
A
#
# COMPACT_ATOMS: atom_id res chain seq x y z
N MET A 1 -1.64 14.50 -31.18
CA MET A 1 -2.81 13.59 -31.15
C MET A 1 -3.34 13.51 -29.71
N PRO A 2 -4.58 13.92 -29.44
CA PRO A 2 -5.20 13.81 -28.11
C PRO A 2 -5.42 12.35 -27.75
N ASN A 3 -5.16 11.98 -26.49
CA ASN A 3 -5.37 10.64 -25.96
C ASN A 3 -6.88 10.32 -25.93
N PRO A 4 -7.38 9.28 -26.64
CA PRO A 4 -8.81 8.96 -26.75
C PRO A 4 -9.48 8.48 -25.45
N LEU A 5 -8.73 8.40 -24.34
CA LEU A 5 -9.25 7.95 -23.04
C LEU A 5 -9.67 9.09 -22.09
N ARG A 6 -9.60 10.36 -22.50
CA ARG A 6 -10.03 11.50 -21.66
C ARG A 6 -11.43 11.97 -22.07
N ARG A 7 -12.49 11.40 -21.48
CA ARG A 7 -13.84 12.01 -21.52
C ARG A 7 -13.86 13.29 -20.66
N PRO A 8 -14.29 14.45 -21.18
CA PRO A 8 -14.18 15.72 -20.47
C PRO A 8 -15.26 16.00 -19.40
N ASP A 9 -16.33 15.20 -19.24
CA ASP A 9 -17.51 15.64 -18.47
C ASP A 9 -17.95 14.78 -17.26
N ARG A 10 -17.04 14.04 -16.60
CA ARG A 10 -17.36 13.48 -15.26
C ARG A 10 -16.85 14.42 -14.17
N PRO A 11 -17.65 14.79 -13.14
CA PRO A 11 -17.07 15.35 -11.93
C PRO A 11 -16.00 14.37 -11.47
N ALA A 12 -14.75 14.84 -11.40
CA ALA A 12 -13.62 14.00 -11.05
C ALA A 12 -13.84 13.50 -9.62
N THR A 13 -14.43 12.31 -9.47
CA THR A 13 -14.58 11.70 -8.15
C THR A 13 -13.16 11.60 -7.59
N PRO A 14 -12.88 12.22 -6.43
CA PRO A 14 -11.52 12.39 -5.96
C PRO A 14 -10.88 11.01 -5.80
N ARG A 15 -9.78 10.80 -6.52
CA ARG A 15 -8.99 9.57 -6.42
C ARG A 15 -8.46 9.46 -5.00
N ARG A 16 -8.97 8.49 -4.23
CA ARG A 16 -8.50 8.25 -2.86
C ARG A 16 -7.41 7.20 -2.88
N VAL A 17 -6.24 7.55 -2.35
CA VAL A 17 -5.07 6.67 -2.31
C VAL A 17 -4.82 6.24 -0.88
N PHE A 18 -4.90 4.94 -0.64
CA PHE A 18 -4.62 4.30 0.64
C PHE A 18 -3.24 3.66 0.58
N ARG A 19 -2.39 4.06 1.53
CA ARG A 19 -1.05 3.51 1.73
C ARG A 19 -0.84 3.28 3.21
N GLN A 20 -0.12 2.22 3.57
CA GLN A 20 0.27 1.99 4.95
C GLN A 20 1.31 3.04 5.36
N ARG A 21 0.89 4.05 6.13
CA ARG A 21 1.75 5.18 6.55
C ARG A 21 3.02 4.73 7.26
N GLY A 22 2.94 3.69 8.11
CA GLY A 22 4.11 3.11 8.75
C GLY A 22 5.15 2.59 7.75
N ALA A 23 4.71 1.84 6.74
CA ALA A 23 5.59 1.34 5.68
C ALA A 23 6.20 2.50 4.85
N LEU A 24 5.43 3.55 4.57
CA LEU A 24 5.94 4.75 3.89
C LEU A 24 7.02 5.47 4.69
N ILE A 25 6.77 5.73 5.98
CA ILE A 25 7.71 6.45 6.85
C ILE A 25 8.99 5.63 6.99
N THR A 26 8.88 4.33 7.31
CA THR A 26 10.03 3.43 7.41
C THR A 26 10.77 3.32 6.08
N GLY A 27 10.05 3.22 4.96
CA GLY A 27 10.63 3.14 3.62
C GLY A 27 11.43 4.40 3.27
N TRP A 28 10.87 5.58 3.47
CA TRP A 28 11.56 6.84 3.20
C TRP A 28 12.73 7.09 4.16
N LEU A 29 12.59 6.74 5.44
CA LEU A 29 13.69 6.83 6.41
C LEU A 29 14.85 5.92 5.99
N LEU A 30 14.56 4.67 5.61
CA LEU A 30 15.57 3.73 5.13
C LEU A 30 16.25 4.25 3.86
N ILE A 31 15.49 4.76 2.90
CA ILE A 31 16.05 5.37 1.67
C ILE A 31 16.94 6.55 2.02
N ALA A 32 16.53 7.44 2.92
CA ALA A 32 17.32 8.60 3.33
C ALA A 32 18.66 8.17 3.97
N VAL A 33 18.64 7.16 4.85
CA VAL A 33 19.84 6.59 5.45
C VAL A 33 20.76 5.97 4.38
N LEU A 34 20.22 5.19 3.44
CA LEU A 34 21.00 4.60 2.36
C LEU A 34 21.63 5.67 1.45
N VAL A 35 20.90 6.73 1.12
CA VAL A 35 21.41 7.86 0.33
C VAL A 35 22.53 8.59 1.08
N LEU A 36 22.40 8.77 2.40
CA LEU A 36 23.46 9.33 3.23
C LEU A 36 24.73 8.46 3.17
N PHE A 37 24.60 7.14 3.32
CA PHE A 37 25.75 6.23 3.21
C PHE A 37 26.37 6.23 1.82
N VAL A 38 25.57 6.31 0.74
CA VAL A 38 26.08 6.50 -0.62
C VAL A 38 26.92 7.78 -0.70
N GLY A 39 26.41 8.90 -0.15
CA GLY A 39 27.16 10.15 -0.07
C GLY A 39 28.47 9.96 0.66
N LEU A 40 28.47 9.38 1.86
CA LEU A 40 29.68 9.16 2.65
C LEU A 40 30.70 8.30 1.89
N SER A 41 30.29 7.19 1.27
CA SER A 41 31.20 6.33 0.51
C SER A 41 31.81 7.01 -0.71
N VAL A 42 31.07 7.91 -1.37
CA VAL A 42 31.55 8.62 -2.56
C VAL A 42 32.42 9.83 -2.17
N PHE A 43 32.02 10.61 -1.17
CA PHE A 43 32.72 11.83 -0.77
C PHE A 43 33.94 11.58 0.12
N ALA A 44 33.87 10.63 1.05
CA ALA A 44 34.98 10.33 1.95
C ALA A 44 35.99 9.38 1.30
N ASP A 45 35.50 8.24 0.81
CA ASP A 45 36.37 7.14 0.40
C ASP A 45 36.60 7.05 -1.12
N HIS A 46 35.93 7.92 -1.91
CA HIS A 46 35.93 7.88 -3.38
C HIS A 46 35.59 6.49 -3.94
N ASN A 47 34.88 5.67 -3.16
CA ASN A 47 34.64 4.27 -3.43
C ASN A 47 33.23 4.06 -4.00
N LEU A 48 33.13 4.26 -5.31
CA LEU A 48 31.88 4.04 -6.03
C LEU A 48 31.40 2.58 -5.96
N GLY A 49 32.32 1.62 -5.79
CA GLY A 49 31.99 0.20 -5.65
C GLY A 49 31.15 -0.08 -4.40
N ALA A 50 31.53 0.50 -3.26
CA ALA A 50 30.77 0.38 -2.01
C ALA A 50 29.36 1.01 -2.10
N ALA A 51 29.15 1.98 -2.99
CA ALA A 51 27.85 2.63 -3.19
C ALA A 51 26.84 1.78 -3.98
N LEU A 52 27.31 0.85 -4.84
CA LEU A 52 26.44 0.03 -5.70
C LEU A 52 25.37 -0.77 -4.93
N PRO A 53 25.71 -1.57 -3.89
CA PRO A 53 24.70 -2.31 -3.12
C PRO A 53 23.75 -1.39 -2.34
N LEU A 54 24.22 -0.20 -1.92
CA LEU A 54 23.39 0.78 -1.22
C LEU A 54 22.33 1.40 -2.15
N ILE A 55 22.71 1.74 -3.38
CA ILE A 55 21.79 2.23 -4.42
C ILE A 55 20.76 1.14 -4.77
N ALA A 56 21.21 -0.11 -4.95
CA ALA A 56 20.32 -1.24 -5.17
C ALA A 56 19.33 -1.42 -4.01
N GLY A 57 19.82 -1.34 -2.77
CA GLY A 57 19.00 -1.42 -1.56
C GLY A 57 17.93 -0.32 -1.50
N ALA A 58 18.26 0.92 -1.87
CA ALA A 58 17.31 2.03 -1.89
C ALA A 58 16.19 1.81 -2.92
N GLY A 59 16.54 1.29 -4.10
CA GLY A 59 15.57 0.91 -5.13
C GLY A 59 14.62 -0.20 -4.66
N ILE A 60 15.16 -1.25 -4.04
CA ILE A 60 14.36 -2.35 -3.47
C ILE A 60 13.45 -1.83 -2.35
N ALA A 61 13.97 -1.01 -1.43
CA ALA A 61 13.18 -0.40 -0.36
C ALA A 61 12.01 0.43 -0.92
N TRP A 62 12.23 1.19 -1.99
CA TRP A 62 11.17 1.92 -2.65
C TRP A 62 10.09 0.99 -3.22
N VAL A 63 10.47 -0.09 -3.93
CA VAL A 63 9.52 -1.04 -4.53
C VAL A 63 8.67 -1.75 -3.46
N VAL A 64 9.29 -2.13 -2.34
CA VAL A 64 8.65 -2.94 -1.30
C VAL A 64 7.85 -2.10 -0.31
N LEU A 65 8.37 -0.93 0.11
CA LEU A 65 7.82 -0.17 1.23
C LEU A 65 7.07 1.10 0.79
N VAL A 66 7.54 1.77 -0.27
CA VAL A 66 6.99 3.07 -0.68
C VAL A 66 5.95 2.94 -1.78
N ARG A 67 6.22 2.08 -2.78
CA ARG A 67 5.39 1.93 -3.97
C ARG A 67 4.00 1.39 -3.69
N PRO A 68 3.80 0.31 -2.89
CA PRO A 68 2.51 -0.35 -2.80
C PRO A 68 1.39 0.60 -2.35
N ALA A 69 0.26 0.55 -3.05
CA ALA A 69 -0.92 1.38 -2.73
C ALA A 69 -2.23 0.71 -3.18
N VAL A 70 -3.34 1.11 -2.55
CA VAL A 70 -4.69 0.87 -3.05
C VAL A 70 -5.28 2.21 -3.46
N GLU A 71 -5.74 2.34 -4.70
CA GLU A 71 -6.37 3.56 -5.19
C GLU A 71 -7.83 3.28 -5.53
N LEU A 72 -8.74 4.09 -5.00
CA LEU A 72 -10.14 4.10 -5.42
C LEU A 72 -10.27 5.15 -6.52
N ALA A 73 -10.72 4.72 -7.69
CA ALA A 73 -10.93 5.53 -8.87
C ALA A 73 -12.39 5.42 -9.34
N PRO A 74 -12.88 6.36 -10.17
CA PRO A 74 -14.24 6.28 -10.71
C PRO A 74 -14.52 4.97 -11.46
N ASP A 75 -13.49 4.40 -12.08
CA ASP A 75 -13.58 3.19 -12.90
C ASP A 75 -13.36 1.90 -12.09
N GLY A 76 -13.11 1.98 -10.78
CA GLY A 76 -12.92 0.81 -9.92
C GLY A 76 -11.82 0.94 -8.88
N VAL A 77 -11.34 -0.20 -8.42
CA VAL A 77 -10.26 -0.33 -7.43
C VAL A 77 -8.96 -0.71 -8.14
N LEU A 78 -7.91 0.09 -7.94
CA LEU A 78 -6.57 -0.18 -8.44
C LEU A 78 -5.66 -0.65 -7.30
N LEU A 79 -5.25 -1.91 -7.36
CA LEU A 79 -4.26 -2.49 -6.46
C LEU A 79 -2.87 -2.38 -7.09
N ARG A 80 -2.03 -1.51 -6.53
CA ARG A 80 -0.63 -1.33 -6.96
C ARG A 80 0.27 -2.23 -6.13
N ASN A 81 0.55 -3.44 -6.63
CA ASN A 81 1.43 -4.41 -5.98
C ASN A 81 2.86 -4.31 -6.52
N LEU A 82 3.86 -4.84 -5.80
CA LEU A 82 5.30 -4.66 -6.06
C LEU A 82 5.68 -4.58 -7.55
N VAL A 83 5.30 -5.59 -8.34
CA VAL A 83 5.64 -5.70 -9.78
C VAL A 83 4.41 -5.72 -10.70
N ARG A 84 3.20 -5.60 -10.14
CA ARG A 84 1.96 -5.75 -10.91
C ARG A 84 0.90 -4.78 -10.43
N ASP A 85 0.15 -4.22 -11.36
CA ASP A 85 -1.02 -3.42 -11.07
C ASP A 85 -2.28 -4.19 -11.48
N VAL A 86 -3.30 -4.17 -10.63
CA VAL A 86 -4.57 -4.86 -10.87
C VAL A 86 -5.69 -3.82 -10.78
N LEU A 87 -6.38 -3.59 -11.88
CA LEU A 87 -7.59 -2.77 -11.92
C LEU A 87 -8.80 -3.68 -11.90
N ILE A 88 -9.71 -3.48 -10.95
CA ILE A 88 -10.95 -4.25 -10.79
C ILE A 88 -12.09 -3.26 -10.90
N SER A 89 -12.95 -3.39 -11.92
CA SER A 89 -14.12 -2.53 -12.08
C SER A 89 -15.13 -2.77 -10.95
N TRP A 90 -15.94 -1.76 -10.61
CA TRP A 90 -16.90 -1.84 -9.52
C TRP A 90 -17.86 -3.05 -9.58
N PRO A 91 -18.41 -3.42 -10.75
CA PRO A 91 -19.25 -4.61 -10.88
C PRO A 91 -18.50 -5.93 -10.58
N ALA A 92 -17.18 -5.95 -10.74
CA ALA A 92 -16.35 -7.11 -10.45
C ALA A 92 -15.90 -7.19 -8.99
N VAL A 93 -16.30 -6.26 -8.11
CA VAL A 93 -15.99 -6.29 -6.68
C VAL A 93 -17.10 -7.05 -5.94
N SER A 94 -16.89 -8.32 -5.59
CA SER A 94 -17.91 -9.14 -4.90
C SER A 94 -17.67 -9.24 -3.39
N MET A 95 -16.53 -9.79 -2.96
CA MET A 95 -16.22 -10.06 -1.56
C MET A 95 -14.84 -9.52 -1.20
N LEU A 96 -14.75 -8.87 -0.04
CA LEU A 96 -13.50 -8.43 0.53
C LEU A 96 -13.12 -9.38 1.66
N GLU A 97 -12.11 -10.22 1.43
CA GLU A 97 -11.49 -10.94 2.55
C GLU A 97 -10.51 -10.00 3.24
N GLU A 98 -10.71 -9.81 4.54
CA GLU A 98 -9.89 -8.90 5.36
C GLU A 98 -9.10 -9.63 6.45
N ARG A 99 -9.27 -10.95 6.60
CA ARG A 99 -8.80 -11.68 7.80
C ARG A 99 -7.27 -11.70 7.94
N TRP A 100 -6.53 -11.66 6.82
CA TRP A 100 -5.06 -11.75 6.81
C TRP A 100 -4.38 -10.78 5.81
N ASN A 101 -5.07 -10.41 4.74
CA ASN A 101 -4.63 -9.46 3.72
C ASN A 101 -5.88 -8.99 2.96
N LEU A 102 -5.92 -7.75 2.48
CA LEU A 102 -7.01 -7.26 1.64
C LEU A 102 -7.04 -8.02 0.31
N LYS A 103 -8.03 -8.89 0.11
CA LYS A 103 -8.30 -9.52 -1.18
C LYS A 103 -9.63 -9.08 -1.74
N VAL A 104 -9.66 -8.77 -3.02
CA VAL A 104 -10.89 -8.56 -3.78
C VAL A 104 -11.19 -9.85 -4.53
N VAL A 105 -12.34 -10.46 -4.25
CA VAL A 105 -12.87 -11.60 -4.99
C VAL A 105 -13.79 -11.06 -6.09
N THR A 106 -13.71 -11.66 -7.27
CA THR A 106 -14.62 -11.37 -8.40
C THR A 106 -15.76 -12.39 -8.45
N PRO A 107 -16.85 -12.13 -9.19
CA PRO A 107 -17.94 -13.11 -9.37
C PRO A 107 -17.48 -14.49 -9.86
N ASP A 108 -16.41 -14.56 -10.66
CA ASP A 108 -15.80 -15.81 -11.14
C ASP A 108 -14.87 -16.50 -10.12
N ASP A 109 -15.02 -16.22 -8.83
CA ASP A 109 -14.22 -16.74 -7.71
C ASP A 109 -12.70 -16.46 -7.79
N ARG A 110 -12.29 -15.48 -8.60
CA ARG A 110 -10.88 -15.06 -8.70
C ARG A 110 -10.55 -14.06 -7.59
N ALA A 111 -9.59 -14.40 -6.75
CA ALA A 111 -9.09 -13.50 -5.70
C ALA A 111 -7.84 -12.70 -6.15
N PHE A 112 -7.84 -11.40 -5.84
CA PHE A 112 -6.73 -10.49 -6.09
C PHE A 112 -6.29 -9.82 -4.78
N GLY A 113 -5.13 -10.24 -4.26
CA GLY A 113 -4.56 -9.71 -3.01
C GLY A 113 -3.78 -8.40 -3.20
N SER A 114 -3.84 -7.55 -2.18
CA SER A 114 -3.10 -6.28 -2.09
C SER A 114 -1.87 -6.41 -1.19
N TRP A 115 -0.70 -6.05 -1.71
CA TRP A 115 0.54 -5.95 -0.92
C TRP A 115 0.64 -4.65 -0.13
N ALA A 116 -0.24 -3.69 -0.42
CA ALA A 116 -0.21 -2.36 0.17
C ALA A 116 -0.88 -2.28 1.55
N VAL A 117 -1.72 -3.27 1.87
CA VAL A 117 -2.56 -3.25 3.07
C VAL A 117 -2.51 -4.63 3.72
N SER A 118 -1.74 -4.73 4.80
CA SER A 118 -1.77 -5.92 5.66
C SER A 118 -2.99 -5.87 6.58
N ALA A 119 -3.61 -7.03 6.84
CA ALA A 119 -4.64 -7.09 7.87
C ALA A 119 -3.98 -6.90 9.24
N GLN A 120 -4.35 -5.82 9.94
CA GLN A 120 -4.06 -5.75 11.35
C GLN A 120 -5.00 -6.73 12.05
N ARG A 121 -4.45 -7.71 12.78
CA ARG A 121 -5.24 -8.61 13.63
C ARG A 121 -6.18 -7.77 14.50
N PRO A 122 -7.47 -8.09 14.61
CA PRO A 122 -8.28 -7.51 15.66
C PRO A 122 -7.65 -7.98 16.97
N LYS A 123 -6.98 -7.08 17.70
CA LYS A 123 -6.73 -7.30 19.13
C LYS A 123 -8.13 -7.33 19.74
N GLY A 124 -8.62 -8.53 20.03
CA GLY A 124 -9.89 -8.74 20.71
C GLY A 124 -9.95 -7.78 21.89
N ARG A 125 -11.08 -7.08 22.02
CA ARG A 125 -11.44 -6.40 23.26
C ARG A 125 -11.31 -7.44 24.36
N MET A 126 -10.24 -7.37 25.15
CA MET A 126 -10.18 -8.06 26.42
C MET A 126 -11.04 -7.25 27.39
N ALA A 127 -12.34 -7.33 27.17
CA ALA A 127 -13.36 -6.90 28.10
C ALA A 127 -13.70 -8.13 28.95
N GLY A 128 -13.39 -8.07 30.24
CA GLY A 128 -13.98 -8.98 31.23
C GLY A 128 -12.99 -9.71 32.14
N SER A 129 -12.88 -9.16 33.35
CA SER A 129 -12.87 -9.90 34.63
C SER A 129 -11.59 -10.61 35.12
N ALA A 130 -10.95 -9.91 36.07
CA ALA A 130 -10.61 -10.36 37.43
C ALA A 130 -9.75 -11.62 37.69
N ALA A 131 -8.88 -11.42 38.70
CA ALA A 131 -8.23 -12.39 39.59
C ALA A 131 -6.79 -12.84 39.25
N GLY A 132 -5.84 -12.22 39.97
CA GLY A 132 -4.74 -12.93 40.63
C GLY A 132 -3.50 -13.25 39.80
N GLY A 133 -2.36 -12.62 40.13
CA GLY A 133 -1.06 -13.17 39.78
C GLY A 133 0.04 -12.14 39.50
N LEU A 134 0.91 -11.98 40.49
CA LEU A 134 2.21 -11.29 40.49
C LEU A 134 2.94 -11.22 39.12
N GLY A 135 3.27 -10.01 38.68
CA GLY A 135 4.17 -9.76 37.55
C GLY A 135 4.81 -8.36 37.64
N PRO A 136 6.04 -8.15 37.12
CA PRO A 136 6.95 -7.10 37.59
C PRO A 136 6.46 -5.68 37.27
N ARG A 137 6.58 -4.81 38.27
CA ARG A 137 6.25 -3.39 38.24
C ARG A 137 7.14 -2.66 37.22
N VAL A 138 6.64 -2.48 36.01
CA VAL A 138 7.17 -1.51 35.04
C VAL A 138 6.84 -0.12 35.58
N LEU A 139 7.88 0.65 35.89
CA LEU A 139 7.76 2.04 36.35
C LEU A 139 7.03 2.89 35.29
N PRO A 140 6.11 3.77 35.69
CA PRO A 140 5.41 4.65 34.76
C PRO A 140 6.37 5.74 34.30
N THR A 141 6.97 5.58 33.13
CA THR A 141 7.45 6.74 32.36
C THR A 141 6.23 7.52 31.94
N THR A 142 6.14 8.77 32.40
CA THR A 142 5.16 9.77 32.01
C THR A 142 5.23 10.03 30.51
N SER A 143 4.63 9.14 29.72
CA SER A 143 4.34 9.38 28.32
C SER A 143 2.98 10.05 28.24
N ALA A 144 2.95 11.26 27.68
CA ALA A 144 1.75 12.06 27.47
C ALA A 144 0.60 11.20 26.86
N PRO A 145 -0.65 11.30 27.35
CA PRO A 145 -1.76 10.44 26.91
C PRO A 145 -2.22 10.63 25.45
N GLY A 146 -1.62 11.53 24.68
CA GLY A 146 -2.02 11.84 23.31
C GLY A 146 -1.33 10.99 22.23
N ALA A 147 0.00 10.86 22.30
CA ALA A 147 0.78 10.36 21.15
C ALA A 147 0.56 8.87 20.86
N ALA A 148 0.48 8.02 21.90
CA ALA A 148 0.25 6.58 21.69
C ALA A 148 -1.18 6.27 21.20
N GLY A 149 -2.18 7.05 21.64
CA GLY A 149 -3.56 6.90 21.19
C GLY A 149 -3.78 7.36 19.75
N GLU A 150 -3.13 8.45 19.37
CA GLU A 150 -3.17 9.03 18.03
C GLU A 150 -2.46 8.15 17.01
N VAL A 151 -1.25 7.65 17.31
CA VAL A 151 -0.50 6.73 16.42
C VAL A 151 -1.26 5.41 16.22
N VAL A 152 -1.99 4.92 17.22
CA VAL A 152 -2.81 3.70 17.12
C VAL A 152 -4.13 3.94 16.38
N ALA A 153 -4.76 5.10 16.52
CA ALA A 153 -5.94 5.49 15.74
C ALA A 153 -5.59 5.76 14.27
N GLU A 154 -4.42 6.34 14.01
CA GLU A 154 -3.90 6.67 12.69
C GLU A 154 -3.42 5.43 11.93
N HIS A 155 -2.80 4.45 12.60
CA HIS A 155 -2.54 3.12 12.00
C HIS A 155 -3.84 2.42 11.57
N ARG A 156 -4.93 2.67 12.32
CA ARG A 156 -6.26 2.10 12.04
C ARG A 156 -6.87 2.66 10.75
N ALA A 157 -6.57 3.90 10.38
CA ALA A 157 -7.08 4.54 9.15
C ALA A 157 -6.54 3.92 7.85
N ALA A 158 -5.40 3.22 7.90
CA ALA A 158 -4.84 2.44 6.79
C ALA A 158 -4.91 0.92 7.02
N SER A 159 -5.72 0.48 7.99
CA SER A 159 -5.96 -0.94 8.24
C SER A 159 -6.80 -1.58 7.10
N ALA A 160 -6.66 -2.89 6.91
CA ALA A 160 -7.47 -3.63 5.92
C ALA A 160 -8.97 -3.36 6.06
N GLY A 161 -9.49 -3.26 7.29
CA GLY A 161 -10.91 -2.97 7.52
C GLY A 161 -11.32 -1.54 7.14
N ALA A 162 -10.46 -0.54 7.37
CA ALA A 162 -10.74 0.83 6.94
C ALA A 162 -10.71 0.99 5.41
N VAL A 163 -9.80 0.28 4.74
CA VAL A 163 -9.74 0.28 3.27
C VAL A 163 -10.92 -0.49 2.67
N ALA A 164 -11.31 -1.61 3.29
CA ALA A 164 -12.44 -2.40 2.83
C ALA A 164 -13.79 -1.70 3.04
N SER A 165 -13.98 -1.00 4.16
CA SER A 165 -15.16 -0.15 4.37
C SER A 165 -15.23 0.99 3.36
N ALA A 166 -14.10 1.62 3.04
CA ALA A 166 -14.03 2.64 2.01
C ALA A 166 -14.35 2.08 0.61
N ILE A 167 -13.89 0.88 0.28
CA ILE A 167 -14.25 0.19 -0.98
C ILE A 167 -15.76 -0.09 -1.03
N ARG A 168 -16.35 -0.57 0.07
CA ARG A 168 -17.79 -0.87 0.15
C ARG A 168 -18.63 0.38 -0.05
N ALA A 169 -18.31 1.46 0.66
CA ALA A 169 -19.00 2.74 0.52
C ALA A 169 -18.91 3.29 -0.91
N ALA A 170 -17.73 3.23 -1.53
CA ALA A 170 -17.54 3.67 -2.91
C ALA A 170 -18.31 2.80 -3.93
N LYS A 171 -18.45 1.50 -3.67
CA LYS A 171 -19.26 0.60 -4.49
C LYS A 171 -20.75 0.93 -4.39
N GLU A 172 -21.25 1.18 -3.17
CA GLU A 172 -22.65 1.58 -2.96
C GLU A 172 -22.97 2.94 -3.63
N ASP A 173 -22.04 3.89 -3.59
CA ASP A 173 -22.16 5.16 -4.31
C ASP A 173 -22.25 4.94 -5.83
N TYR A 174 -21.44 4.02 -6.37
CA TYR A 174 -21.49 3.63 -7.78
C TYR A 174 -22.84 2.97 -8.14
N GLU A 175 -23.31 2.00 -7.35
CA GLU A 175 -24.59 1.32 -7.58
C GLU A 175 -25.78 2.30 -7.54
N ARG A 176 -25.76 3.27 -6.61
CA ARG A 176 -26.74 4.37 -6.57
C ARG A 176 -26.67 5.27 -7.80
N ALA A 177 -25.47 5.60 -8.27
CA ALA A 177 -25.31 6.43 -9.46
C ALA A 177 -25.74 5.71 -10.75
N VAL A 178 -25.54 4.39 -10.86
CA VAL A 178 -26.02 3.59 -11.99
C VAL A 178 -27.55 3.48 -11.97
N SER A 179 -28.13 3.12 -10.83
CA SER A 179 -29.59 2.95 -10.68
C SER A 179 -30.39 4.25 -10.87
N SER A 180 -29.81 5.40 -10.53
CA SER A 180 -30.39 6.71 -10.81
C SER A 180 -30.17 7.20 -12.25
N GLY A 181 -29.45 6.43 -13.08
CA GLY A 181 -29.10 6.81 -14.45
C GLY A 181 -28.03 7.89 -14.56
N GLY A 182 -27.36 8.25 -13.46
CA GLY A 182 -26.32 9.27 -13.42
C GLY A 182 -24.99 8.85 -14.06
N ILE A 183 -24.71 7.56 -14.14
CA ILE A 183 -23.55 7.00 -14.86
C ILE A 183 -23.95 5.73 -15.63
N PRO A 184 -23.32 5.46 -16.80
CA PRO A 184 -23.52 4.21 -17.51
C PRO A 184 -22.95 3.04 -16.70
N GLU A 185 -23.64 1.90 -16.75
CA GLU A 185 -23.18 0.64 -16.19
C GLU A 185 -21.87 0.20 -16.84
N GLN A 186 -20.91 -0.21 -16.01
CA GLN A 186 -19.61 -0.71 -16.43
C GLN A 186 -19.66 -2.23 -16.64
N GLU A 187 -18.78 -2.77 -17.48
CA GLU A 187 -18.58 -4.22 -17.56
C GLU A 187 -17.78 -4.73 -16.36
N ALA A 188 -18.14 -5.91 -15.86
CA ALA A 188 -17.39 -6.62 -14.84
C ALA A 188 -16.05 -7.11 -15.44
N ARG A 189 -14.94 -6.46 -15.08
CA ARG A 189 -13.62 -6.78 -15.62
C ARG A 189 -12.52 -6.56 -14.59
N ALA A 190 -11.60 -7.52 -14.54
CA ALA A 190 -10.33 -7.39 -13.82
C ALA A 190 -9.15 -7.42 -14.80
N VAL A 191 -8.40 -6.32 -14.89
CA VAL A 191 -7.25 -6.16 -15.78
C VAL A 191 -5.95 -6.20 -14.97
N ARG A 192 -5.05 -7.11 -15.33
CA ARG A 192 -3.69 -7.17 -14.79
C ARG A 192 -2.73 -6.46 -15.74
N ARG A 193 -1.88 -5.57 -15.23
CA ARG A 193 -0.83 -4.89 -16.00
C ARG A 193 0.52 -5.07 -15.30
N PRO A 194 1.60 -5.38 -16.05
CA PRO A 194 2.94 -5.36 -15.47
C PRO A 194 3.31 -3.93 -15.10
N ALA A 195 3.88 -3.75 -13.92
CA ALA A 195 4.37 -2.46 -13.51
C ALA A 195 5.79 -2.28 -14.03
N VAL A 196 5.95 -1.58 -15.16
CA VAL A 196 7.25 -1.44 -15.84
C VAL A 196 8.27 -0.74 -14.94
N ALA A 197 7.89 0.34 -14.26
CA ALA A 197 8.78 1.10 -13.39
C ALA A 197 9.47 0.26 -12.28
N PRO A 198 8.75 -0.47 -11.40
CA PRO A 198 9.41 -1.31 -10.41
C PRO A 198 10.17 -2.49 -11.02
N LEU A 199 9.73 -3.04 -12.16
CA LEU A 199 10.49 -4.08 -12.86
C LEU A 199 11.86 -3.56 -13.31
N VAL A 200 11.90 -2.35 -13.87
CA VAL A 200 13.15 -1.68 -14.25
C VAL A 200 14.02 -1.42 -13.02
N VAL A 201 13.46 -0.89 -11.93
CA VAL A 201 14.20 -0.63 -10.69
C VAL A 201 14.79 -1.92 -10.11
N LEU A 202 14.02 -3.02 -10.07
CA LEU A 202 14.51 -4.31 -9.59
C LEU A 202 15.58 -4.90 -10.53
N ALA A 203 15.40 -4.80 -11.85
CA ALA A 203 16.40 -5.25 -12.81
C ALA A 203 17.73 -4.48 -12.64
N LEU A 204 17.67 -3.15 -12.48
CA LEU A 204 18.84 -2.33 -12.19
C LEU A 204 19.49 -2.71 -10.84
N ALA A 205 18.70 -2.94 -9.79
CA ALA A 205 19.22 -3.38 -8.50
C ALA A 205 19.98 -4.70 -8.62
N VAL A 206 19.46 -5.67 -9.38
CA VAL A 206 20.13 -6.95 -9.63
C VAL A 206 21.45 -6.73 -10.38
N VAL A 207 21.46 -5.89 -11.42
CA VAL A 207 22.68 -5.57 -12.18
C VAL A 207 23.73 -4.92 -11.28
N LEU A 208 23.36 -3.95 -10.45
CA LEU A 208 24.28 -3.28 -9.53
C LEU A 208 24.90 -4.25 -8.51
N ILE A 209 24.11 -5.17 -7.98
CA ILE A 209 24.58 -6.22 -7.06
C ILE A 209 25.54 -7.18 -7.79
N ALA A 210 25.19 -7.61 -9.00
CA ALA A 210 26.04 -8.50 -9.79
C ALA A 210 27.39 -7.83 -10.11
N VAL A 211 27.40 -6.57 -10.53
CA VAL A 211 28.62 -5.80 -10.79
C VAL A 211 29.47 -5.68 -9.52
N TRP A 212 28.85 -5.46 -8.37
CA TRP A 212 29.55 -5.41 -7.09
C TRP A 212 30.21 -6.74 -6.72
N PHE A 213 29.54 -7.88 -6.95
CA PHE A 213 30.09 -9.21 -6.69
C PHE A 213 31.24 -9.60 -7.65
N LEU A 214 31.23 -9.06 -8.87
CA LEU A 214 32.23 -9.37 -9.91
C LEU A 214 33.50 -8.51 -9.82
N ARG A 215 33.54 -7.56 -8.89
CA ARG A 215 34.67 -6.65 -8.65
C ARG A 215 35.52 -7.13 -7.48
#